data_AF-B1BZX8-F1
#
_entry.id   AF-B1BZX8-F1
#
_cell.length_a   1.000
_cell.length_b   1.000
_cell.length_c   1.000
_cell.angle_alpha   90.00
_cell.angle_beta   90.00
_cell.angle_gamma   90.00
#
_symmetry.space_group_name_H-M   'P 1'
#
loop_
_entity.id
_entity.type
_entity.pdbx_description
1 polymer ?
#
loop_
_entity_poly.entity_id
_entity_poly.type
_entity_poly.pdbx_seq_one_letter_code
_entity_poly.pdbx_strand_id
1 'polypeptide(L)'
;MYFNSVGHNAPLLLNVPPNTDGTVDDQILERLAEFGQNINETFDENLAASADAKIVASSVRGNDITYKPSNVIDGNDSTYWTVDDQGQSGTLLINLGSTKSFDVVSIEEAIQFG
;
A
#
# COMPACT_ATOMS: atom_id res chain seq x y z
N MET A 1 -3.43 6.05 14.67
CA MET A 1 -2.81 4.77 15.10
C MET A 1 -2.35 3.97 13.90
N TYR A 2 -3.24 3.63 12.96
CA TYR A 2 -2.92 2.83 11.77
C TYR A 2 -1.70 3.33 10.97
N PHE A 3 -1.73 4.58 10.48
CA PHE A 3 -0.58 5.15 9.73
C PHE A 3 0.71 5.24 10.55
N ASN A 4 0.63 5.39 11.87
CA ASN A 4 1.81 5.45 12.74
C ASN A 4 2.33 4.06 13.18
N SER A 5 1.69 2.98 12.74
CA SER A 5 2.07 1.59 13.04
C SER A 5 2.22 0.79 11.75
N VAL A 6 1.11 0.34 11.15
CA VAL A 6 1.09 -0.38 9.87
C VAL A 6 1.80 0.41 8.77
N GLY A 7 1.54 1.72 8.70
CA GLY A 7 2.23 2.61 7.77
C GLY A 7 3.73 2.82 8.03
N HIS A 8 4.27 2.31 9.14
CA HIS A 8 5.68 2.36 9.51
C HIS A 8 6.30 0.96 9.67
N ASN A 9 5.86 0.00 8.86
CA ASN A 9 6.38 -1.37 8.85
C ASN A 9 6.29 -2.07 10.23
N ALA A 10 5.20 -1.81 10.97
CA ALA A 10 4.95 -2.44 12.27
C ALA A 10 3.52 -2.98 12.35
N PRO A 11 3.30 -4.19 12.89
CA PRO A 11 1.95 -4.68 13.11
C PRO A 11 1.22 -3.85 14.18
N LEU A 12 -0.07 -3.62 13.97
CA LEU A 12 -0.95 -3.01 14.97
C LEU A 12 -1.67 -4.10 15.76
N LEU A 13 -1.24 -4.35 17.00
CA LEU A 13 -1.96 -5.20 17.94
C LEU A 13 -2.96 -4.35 18.75
N LEU A 14 -4.23 -4.40 18.38
CA LEU A 14 -5.30 -3.61 18.99
C LEU A 14 -6.08 -4.42 20.04
N ASN A 15 -6.08 -3.98 21.29
CA ASN A 15 -6.83 -4.62 22.37
C ASN A 15 -8.33 -4.28 22.29
N VAL A 16 -9.19 -5.30 22.35
CA VAL A 16 -10.66 -5.20 22.39
C VAL A 16 -11.16 -5.98 23.61
N PRO A 17 -11.40 -5.32 24.76
CA PRO A 17 -11.71 -6.03 25.99
C PRO A 17 -13.20 -6.42 26.08
N PRO A 18 -13.52 -7.61 26.60
CA PRO A 18 -14.89 -7.95 26.96
C PRO A 18 -15.34 -7.19 28.23
N ASN A 19 -16.65 -7.02 28.38
CA ASN A 19 -17.30 -6.46 29.55
C ASN A 19 -17.57 -7.53 30.64
N THR A 20 -18.25 -7.14 31.73
CA THR A 20 -18.55 -8.05 32.86
C THR A 20 -19.53 -9.16 32.52
N ASP A 21 -20.29 -9.03 31.44
CA ASP A 21 -21.21 -10.06 30.95
C ASP A 21 -20.52 -11.04 29.98
N GLY A 22 -19.22 -10.84 29.73
CA GLY A 22 -18.42 -11.66 28.82
C GLY A 22 -18.68 -11.37 27.33
N THR A 23 -19.40 -10.29 27.02
CA THR A 23 -19.61 -9.80 25.65
C THR A 23 -18.72 -8.59 25.37
N VAL A 24 -18.77 -8.03 24.16
CA VAL A 24 -18.13 -6.74 23.84
C VAL A 24 -19.22 -5.70 23.72
N ASP A 25 -19.02 -4.53 24.30
CA ASP A 25 -20.00 -3.44 24.25
C ASP A 25 -20.28 -3.02 22.80
N ASP A 26 -21.55 -2.78 22.47
CA ASP A 26 -21.98 -2.41 21.11
C ASP A 26 -21.22 -1.18 20.57
N GLN A 27 -20.89 -0.23 21.45
CA GLN A 27 -20.13 0.97 21.09
C GLN A 27 -18.69 0.64 20.64
N ILE A 28 -18.06 -0.38 21.24
CA ILE A 28 -16.73 -0.85 20.85
C ILE A 28 -16.83 -1.56 19.50
N LEU A 29 -17.85 -2.40 19.31
CA LEU A 29 -18.09 -3.09 18.04
C LEU A 29 -18.35 -2.11 16.89
N GLU A 30 -19.17 -1.09 17.11
CA GLU A 30 -19.47 -0.04 16.13
C GLU A 30 -18.19 0.71 15.73
N ARG A 31 -17.39 1.17 16.70
CA ARG A 31 -16.13 1.87 16.42
C ARG A 31 -15.12 0.98 15.70
N LEU A 32 -15.09 -0.33 16.00
CA LEU A 32 -14.22 -1.29 15.30
C LEU A 32 -14.65 -1.47 13.85
N ALA A 33 -15.97 -1.57 13.60
CA ALA A 33 -16.51 -1.67 12.25
C ALA A 33 -16.21 -0.39 11.44
N GLU A 34 -16.44 0.79 12.03
CA GLU A 34 -16.09 2.07 11.40
C GLU A 34 -14.60 2.18 11.11
N PHE A 35 -13.73 1.73 12.03
CA PHE A 35 -12.29 1.75 11.81
C PHE A 35 -11.88 0.89 10.60
N GLY A 36 -12.43 -0.33 10.49
CA GLY A 36 -12.19 -1.20 9.34
C GLY A 36 -12.75 -0.62 8.04
N GLN A 37 -13.94 -0.02 8.09
CA GLN A 37 -14.55 0.63 6.93
C GLN A 37 -13.70 1.79 6.42
N ASN A 38 -13.21 2.67 7.30
CA ASN A 38 -12.36 3.79 6.92
C ASN A 38 -11.05 3.31 6.26
N ILE A 39 -10.46 2.22 6.73
CA ILE A 39 -9.28 1.62 6.09
C ILE A 39 -9.64 1.14 4.68
N ASN A 40 -10.71 0.36 4.54
CA ASN A 40 -11.14 -0.16 3.24
C ASN A 40 -11.42 0.98 2.26
N GLU A 41 -12.19 1.99 2.66
CA GLU A 41 -12.54 3.14 1.80
C GLU A 41 -11.31 3.96 1.41
N THR A 42 -10.30 4.08 2.29
CA THR A 42 -9.06 4.80 1.99
C THR A 42 -8.25 4.13 0.88
N PHE A 43 -8.26 2.80 0.81
CA PHE A 43 -7.44 2.01 -0.12
C PHE A 43 -8.23 1.32 -1.24
N ASP A 44 -9.54 1.59 -1.35
CA ASP A 44 -10.44 0.96 -2.34
C ASP A 44 -10.05 1.34 -3.78
N GLU A 45 -9.63 2.59 -4.00
CA GLU A 45 -9.22 3.08 -5.32
C GLU A 45 -7.72 3.45 -5.36
N ASN A 46 -6.93 2.63 -6.06
CA ASN A 46 -5.56 3.00 -6.42
C ASN A 46 -5.56 3.93 -7.66
N LEU A 47 -5.43 5.24 -7.42
CA LEU A 47 -5.40 6.26 -8.49
C LEU A 47 -4.27 6.01 -9.53
N ALA A 48 -3.17 5.40 -9.12
CA ALA A 48 -2.03 5.07 -9.99
C ALA A 48 -2.30 3.86 -10.89
N ALA A 49 -3.31 3.04 -10.59
CA ALA A 49 -3.73 1.89 -11.39
C ALA A 49 -4.82 2.23 -12.44
N SER A 50 -5.22 3.50 -12.54
CA SER A 50 -6.20 3.93 -13.54
C SER A 50 -5.67 3.79 -14.97
N ALA A 51 -6.59 3.60 -15.94
CA ALA A 51 -6.22 3.40 -17.35
C ALA A 51 -5.44 4.57 -17.98
N ASP A 52 -5.63 5.78 -17.44
CA ASP A 52 -4.94 6.99 -17.90
C ASP A 52 -3.55 7.17 -17.25
N ALA A 53 -3.26 6.40 -16.20
CA ALA A 53 -2.01 6.49 -15.47
C ALA A 53 -0.85 5.90 -16.29
N LYS A 54 0.32 6.53 -16.18
CA LYS A 54 1.56 6.07 -16.81
C LYS A 54 2.67 6.00 -15.77
N ILE A 55 3.35 4.87 -15.73
CA ILE A 55 4.46 4.62 -14.81
C ILE A 55 5.73 4.50 -15.62
N VAL A 56 6.72 5.33 -15.30
CA VAL A 56 8.04 5.32 -15.93
C VAL A 56 9.08 5.12 -14.83
N ALA A 57 10.02 4.21 -15.05
CA ALA A 57 11.16 4.02 -14.16
C ALA A 57 12.43 4.60 -14.76
N SER A 58 13.36 5.05 -13.91
CA SER A 58 14.71 5.45 -14.31
C SER A 58 15.49 4.31 -14.95
N SER A 59 15.26 3.09 -14.49
CA SER A 59 15.85 1.85 -15.02
C SER A 59 14.96 0.66 -14.68
N VAL A 60 15.14 -0.44 -15.41
CA VAL A 60 14.52 -1.73 -15.14
C VAL A 60 15.64 -2.76 -15.21
N ARG A 61 15.76 -3.59 -14.17
CA ARG A 61 16.81 -4.61 -14.09
C ARG A 61 16.90 -5.44 -15.37
N GLY A 62 18.04 -5.36 -16.04
CA GLY A 62 18.34 -6.09 -17.27
C GLY A 62 17.42 -5.79 -18.45
N ASN A 63 16.60 -4.72 -18.39
CA ASN A 63 15.45 -4.50 -19.28
C ASN A 63 14.50 -5.72 -19.34
N ASP A 64 14.42 -6.51 -18.26
CA ASP A 64 13.59 -7.71 -18.18
C ASP A 64 12.13 -7.32 -17.86
N ILE A 65 11.19 -7.89 -18.62
CA ILE A 65 9.75 -7.66 -18.42
C ILE A 65 9.27 -8.16 -17.05
N THR A 66 10.00 -9.09 -16.43
CA THR A 66 9.75 -9.60 -15.08
C THR A 66 9.78 -8.50 -14.03
N TYR A 67 10.59 -7.45 -14.24
CA TYR A 67 10.77 -6.33 -13.30
C TYR A 67 10.18 -5.01 -13.82
N LYS A 68 9.22 -5.07 -14.74
CA LYS A 68 8.62 -3.89 -15.37
C LYS A 68 8.02 -2.92 -14.33
N PRO A 69 7.98 -1.61 -14.60
CA PRO A 69 7.50 -0.62 -13.64
C PRO A 69 6.03 -0.80 -13.23
N SER A 70 5.20 -1.37 -14.10
CA SER A 70 3.78 -1.60 -13.81
C SER A 70 3.53 -2.64 -12.72
N ASN A 71 4.55 -3.40 -12.30
CA ASN A 71 4.40 -4.36 -11.20
C ASN A 71 4.06 -3.66 -9.87
N VAL A 72 4.37 -2.37 -9.71
CA VAL A 72 4.08 -1.63 -8.46
C VAL A 72 2.60 -1.30 -8.25
N ILE A 73 1.73 -1.63 -9.20
CA ILE A 73 0.28 -1.34 -9.15
C ILE A 73 -0.59 -2.56 -9.55
N ASP A 74 0.00 -3.75 -9.67
CA ASP A 74 -0.74 -4.94 -10.13
C ASP A 74 -1.44 -5.70 -9.00
N GLY A 75 -1.23 -5.28 -7.75
CA GLY A 75 -1.84 -5.87 -6.55
C GLY A 75 -1.29 -7.25 -6.18
N ASN A 76 -0.08 -7.60 -6.64
CA ASN A 76 0.54 -8.89 -6.37
C ASN A 76 1.92 -8.75 -5.71
N ASP A 77 2.01 -9.13 -4.43
CA ASP A 77 3.24 -9.04 -3.62
C ASP A 77 4.42 -9.90 -4.15
N SER A 78 4.15 -10.86 -5.04
CA SER A 78 5.19 -11.68 -5.67
C SER A 78 5.88 -10.99 -6.84
N THR A 79 5.28 -9.94 -7.40
CA THR A 79 5.81 -9.15 -8.51
C THR A 79 6.29 -7.79 -8.00
N TYR A 80 7.42 -7.32 -8.53
CA TYR A 80 8.04 -6.08 -8.07
C TYR A 80 8.83 -5.42 -9.20
N TRP A 81 9.07 -4.12 -9.06
CA TRP A 81 10.02 -3.39 -9.90
C TRP A 81 11.37 -3.28 -9.17
N THR A 82 12.47 -3.35 -9.92
CA THR A 82 13.81 -3.15 -9.37
C THR A 82 14.78 -2.62 -10.44
N VAL A 83 15.90 -2.07 -9.98
CA VAL A 83 16.97 -1.51 -10.80
C VAL A 83 18.08 -2.54 -11.07
N ASP A 84 19.02 -2.22 -11.95
CA ASP A 84 20.18 -3.07 -12.21
C ASP A 84 21.02 -3.32 -10.94
N ASP A 85 21.75 -4.44 -10.89
CA ASP A 85 22.54 -4.87 -9.72
C ASP A 85 23.59 -3.85 -9.23
N GLN A 86 24.02 -2.95 -10.11
CA GLN A 86 24.98 -1.89 -9.78
C GLN A 86 24.29 -0.60 -9.28
N GLY A 87 22.96 -0.51 -9.42
CA GLY A 87 22.14 0.61 -8.99
C GLY A 87 21.69 0.42 -7.55
N GLN A 88 22.01 1.38 -6.68
CA GLN A 88 21.52 1.41 -5.29
C GLN A 88 20.32 2.35 -5.11
N SER A 89 19.89 3.01 -6.18
CA SER A 89 18.76 3.93 -6.18
C SER A 89 18.06 3.90 -7.53
N GLY A 90 16.77 4.21 -7.51
CA GLY A 90 15.96 4.35 -8.71
C GLY A 90 14.84 5.36 -8.47
N THR A 91 14.17 5.75 -9.55
CA THR A 91 13.03 6.66 -9.49
C THR A 91 11.88 6.08 -10.29
N LEU A 92 10.69 6.07 -9.69
CA LEU A 92 9.42 5.85 -10.38
C LEU A 92 8.71 7.20 -10.52
N LEU A 93 8.32 7.52 -11.74
CA LEU A 93 7.46 8.64 -12.06
C LEU A 93 6.07 8.09 -12.39
N ILE A 94 5.09 8.42 -11.55
CA ILE A 94 3.69 8.09 -11.75
C ILE A 94 2.97 9.35 -12.24
N ASN A 95 2.54 9.33 -13.50
CA ASN A 95 1.68 10.35 -14.06
C ASN A 95 0.23 9.86 -14.00
N LEU A 96 -0.63 10.52 -13.22
CA LEU A 96 -2.04 10.13 -13.02
C LEU A 96 -2.96 10.49 -14.22
N GLY A 97 -2.39 10.96 -15.34
CA GLY A 97 -3.11 11.35 -16.56
C GLY A 97 -3.78 12.73 -16.49
N SER A 98 -4.18 13.15 -15.29
CA SER A 98 -4.76 14.46 -14.99
C SER A 98 -4.44 14.89 -13.56
N THR A 99 -4.74 16.13 -13.21
CA THR A 99 -4.65 16.59 -11.80
C THR A 99 -5.68 15.85 -10.96
N LYS A 100 -5.21 15.12 -9.95
CA LYS A 100 -6.04 14.43 -8.96
C LYS A 100 -5.65 14.89 -7.56
N SER A 101 -6.62 14.89 -6.64
CA SER A 101 -6.36 15.13 -5.22
C SER A 101 -6.14 13.79 -4.52
N PHE A 102 -5.14 13.74 -3.64
CA PHE A 102 -4.83 12.59 -2.79
C PHE A 102 -4.09 13.11 -1.55
N ASP A 103 -4.10 12.32 -0.49
CA ASP A 103 -3.42 12.61 0.77
C ASP A 103 -2.60 11.43 1.32
N VAL A 104 -2.70 10.25 0.67
CA VAL A 104 -1.94 9.04 1.01
C VAL A 104 -1.11 8.58 -0.19
N VAL A 105 0.14 8.19 0.09
CA VAL A 105 0.99 7.43 -0.84
C VAL A 105 1.40 6.15 -0.11
N SER A 106 1.04 4.99 -0.67
CA SER A 106 1.51 3.69 -0.17
C SER A 106 2.74 3.24 -0.96
N ILE A 107 3.76 2.75 -0.25
CA ILE A 107 4.96 2.16 -0.84
C ILE A 107 5.26 0.89 -0.06
N GLU A 108 5.35 -0.22 -0.77
CA GLU A 108 5.57 -1.54 -0.19
C GLU A 108 6.82 -2.15 -0.81
N GLU A 109 7.77 -2.52 0.04
CA GLU A 109 8.99 -3.21 -0.36
C GLU A 109 8.71 -4.70 -0.53
N ALA A 110 9.38 -5.33 -1.50
CA ALA A 110 9.39 -6.79 -1.63
C ALA A 110 10.28 -7.42 -0.54
N ILE A 111 9.82 -7.34 0.72
CA ILE A 111 10.56 -7.70 1.94
C ILE A 111 11.05 -9.14 1.97
N GLN A 112 10.52 -10.02 1.12
CA GLN A 112 11.05 -11.38 0.91
C GLN A 112 12.51 -11.37 0.44
N PHE A 113 13.02 -10.23 -0.06
CA PHE A 113 14.40 -10.05 -0.53
C PHE A 113 15.29 -9.19 0.38
N GLY A 114 14.75 -8.70 1.51
CA GLY A 114 15.52 -8.05 2.58
C GLY A 114 15.35 -6.55 2.69
#